data_AF-A0A0M9ZPF0-F1
#
_entry.id   AF-A0A0M9ZPF0-F1
#
_cell.length_a   1.000
_cell.length_b   1.000
_cell.length_c   1.000
_cell.angle_alpha   90.00
_cell.angle_beta   90.00
_cell.angle_gamma   90.00
#
_symmetry.space_group_name_H-M   'P 1'
#
loop_
_entity.id
_entity.type
_entity.pdbx_description
1 polymer ?
#
loop_
_entity_poly.entity_id
_entity_poly.type
_entity_poly.pdbx_seq_one_letter_code
_entity_poly.pdbx_strand_id
1 'polypeptide(L)'
;MNADRWLADTRTSYDTVAVSYADQLREALAGAPYLRAALALFADFRRVLRPGGPLLLGFHVGNESRLKTQGYGGHPMNVPVHRRQPDQVAGWLRDAGFTVEAHLLVDPDESVPGAVLFARRQS
;
A
#
# COMPACT_ATOMS: atom_id res chain seq x y z
N MET A 1 -6.53 5.46 -44.04
CA MET A 1 -5.90 4.60 -43.01
C MET A 1 -6.92 3.53 -42.65
N ASN A 2 -6.56 2.24 -42.63
CA ASN A 2 -7.49 1.14 -42.30
C ASN A 2 -7.28 0.70 -40.84
N ALA A 3 -8.34 0.25 -40.16
CA ALA A 3 -8.36 -0.23 -38.79
C ALA A 3 -7.34 -1.34 -38.53
N ASP A 4 -7.16 -2.29 -39.46
CA ASP A 4 -6.20 -3.39 -39.31
C ASP A 4 -4.75 -2.90 -39.25
N ARG A 5 -4.43 -1.88 -40.04
CA ARG A 5 -3.11 -1.25 -40.04
C ARG A 5 -2.87 -0.49 -38.75
N TRP A 6 -3.87 0.23 -38.25
CA TRP A 6 -3.79 0.94 -36.98
C TRP A 6 -3.59 -0.02 -35.79
N LEU A 7 -4.28 -1.16 -35.77
CA LEU A 7 -4.11 -2.18 -34.74
C LEU A 7 -2.73 -2.85 -34.81
N ALA A 8 -2.22 -3.12 -36.01
CA ALA A 8 -0.89 -3.68 -36.20
C ALA A 8 0.21 -2.70 -35.73
N ASP A 9 0.11 -1.42 -36.12
CA ASP A 9 1.05 -0.38 -35.72
C ASP A 9 1.02 -0.18 -34.18
N THR A 10 -0.17 -0.25 -33.57
CA THR A 10 -0.34 -0.20 -32.11
C THR A 10 0.32 -1.40 -31.41
N ARG A 11 0.10 -2.62 -31.91
CA ARG A 11 0.74 -3.83 -31.36
C ARG A 11 2.26 -3.74 -31.46
N THR A 12 2.79 -3.38 -32.63
CA THR A 12 4.25 -3.22 -32.83
C THR A 12 4.83 -2.15 -31.92
N SER A 13 4.12 -1.03 -31.72
CA SER A 13 4.53 0.01 -30.77
C SER A 13 4.59 -0.52 -29.33
N TYR A 14 3.61 -1.31 -28.89
CA TYR A 14 3.59 -1.91 -27.55
C TYR A 14 4.68 -2.98 -27.39
N ASP A 15 4.81 -3.90 -28.35
CA ASP A 15 5.80 -4.98 -28.30
C ASP A 15 7.24 -4.46 -28.25
N THR A 16 7.51 -3.31 -28.91
CA THR A 16 8.83 -2.67 -28.91
C THR A 16 9.25 -2.17 -27.51
N VAL A 17 8.30 -1.71 -26.69
CA VAL A 17 8.60 -1.10 -25.39
C VAL A 17 8.23 -1.99 -24.20
N ALA A 18 7.42 -3.04 -24.41
CA ALA A 18 6.92 -3.90 -23.34
C ALA A 18 8.04 -4.51 -22.48
N VAL A 19 9.11 -5.00 -23.13
CA VAL A 19 10.27 -5.59 -22.44
C VAL A 19 11.01 -4.52 -21.62
N SER A 20 11.25 -3.33 -22.19
CA SER A 20 11.89 -2.23 -21.46
C SER A 20 11.08 -1.77 -20.24
N TYR A 21 9.76 -1.82 -20.31
CA TYR A 21 8.87 -1.48 -19.20
C TYR A 21 8.98 -2.52 -18.08
N ALA A 22 9.04 -3.81 -18.43
CA ALA A 22 9.23 -4.90 -17.49
C ALA A 22 10.59 -4.78 -16.77
N ASP A 23 11.66 -4.46 -17.51
CA ASP A 23 13.00 -4.25 -16.94
C ASP A 23 13.04 -3.02 -16.02
N GLN A 24 12.39 -1.92 -16.42
CA GLN A 24 12.32 -0.69 -15.63
C GLN A 24 11.51 -0.89 -14.33
N LEU A 25 10.42 -1.66 -14.38
CA LEU A 25 9.63 -1.99 -13.20
C LEU A 25 10.30 -3.02 -12.28
N ARG A 26 11.13 -3.92 -12.84
CA ARG A 26 11.78 -5.00 -12.08
C ARG A 26 12.63 -4.46 -10.93
N GLU A 27 13.32 -3.33 -11.14
CA GLU A 27 14.13 -2.65 -10.12
C GLU A 27 13.44 -1.42 -9.50
N ALA A 28 12.24 -1.03 -9.96
CA ALA A 28 11.55 0.17 -9.48
C ALA A 28 11.32 0.14 -7.95
N LEU A 29 11.07 -1.04 -7.38
CA LEU A 29 10.91 -1.21 -5.94
C LEU A 29 12.23 -1.19 -5.16
N ALA A 30 13.38 -1.44 -5.80
CA ALA A 30 14.70 -1.30 -5.18
C ALA A 30 15.03 0.18 -4.90
N GLY A 31 14.59 1.09 -5.78
CA GLY A 31 14.68 2.55 -5.58
C GLY A 31 13.63 3.14 -4.64
N ALA A 32 12.62 2.36 -4.24
CA ALA A 32 11.51 2.79 -3.39
C ALA A 32 11.41 1.92 -2.12
N PRO A 33 12.43 1.96 -1.23
CA PRO A 33 12.54 1.04 -0.10
C PRO A 33 11.34 1.10 0.84
N TYR A 34 10.72 2.26 0.99
CA TYR A 34 9.51 2.42 1.79
C TYR A 34 8.29 1.71 1.17
N LEU A 35 8.09 1.85 -0.14
CA LEU A 35 6.99 1.16 -0.84
C LEU A 35 7.17 -0.35 -0.76
N ARG A 36 8.41 -0.83 -0.94
CA ARG A 36 8.75 -2.25 -0.79
C ARG A 36 8.47 -2.75 0.63
N ALA A 37 8.88 -2.01 1.65
CA ALA A 37 8.61 -2.36 3.05
C ALA A 37 7.11 -2.39 3.37
N ALA A 38 6.34 -1.42 2.84
CA ALA A 38 4.88 -1.38 3.02
C ALA A 38 4.18 -2.59 2.39
N LEU A 39 4.59 -3.02 1.19
CA LEU A 39 4.05 -4.22 0.55
C LEU A 39 4.46 -5.50 1.30
N ALA A 40 5.72 -5.59 1.71
CA ALA A 40 6.22 -6.71 2.49
C ALA A 40 5.48 -6.87 3.82
N LEU A 41 5.11 -5.77 4.47
CA LEU A 41 4.36 -5.77 5.73
C LEU A 41 3.06 -6.59 5.65
N PHE A 42 2.24 -6.36 4.62
CA PHE A 42 0.98 -7.09 4.46
C PHE A 42 1.20 -8.57 4.12
N ALA A 43 2.22 -8.86 3.31
CA ALA A 43 2.61 -10.24 3.00
C ALA A 43 3.10 -10.97 4.27
N ASP A 44 3.87 -10.30 5.13
CA ASP A 44 4.35 -10.84 6.39
C ASP A 44 3.19 -11.10 7.36
N PHE A 45 2.21 -10.19 7.47
CA PHE A 45 0.99 -10.46 8.25
C PHE A 45 0.28 -11.72 7.76
N ARG A 46 0.09 -11.89 6.45
CA ARG A 46 -0.54 -13.10 5.90
C ARG A 46 0.30 -14.33 6.20
N ARG A 47 1.62 -14.24 6.08
CA ARG A 47 2.54 -15.37 6.31
C ARG A 47 2.47 -15.88 7.75
N VAL A 48 2.40 -14.99 8.75
CA VAL A 48 2.46 -15.37 10.17
C VAL A 48 1.11 -15.77 10.76
N LEU A 49 0.01 -15.26 10.23
CA LEU A 49 -1.33 -15.63 10.69
C LEU A 49 -1.75 -16.96 10.06
N ARG A 50 -2.38 -17.86 10.84
CA ARG A 50 -3.04 -19.05 10.27
C ARG A 50 -4.24 -18.66 9.39
N PRO A 51 -4.68 -19.51 8.43
CA PRO A 51 -5.98 -19.35 7.77
C PRO A 51 -7.12 -19.02 8.74
N GLY A 52 -7.94 -18.00 8.43
CA GLY A 52 -9.00 -17.49 9.32
C GLY A 52 -8.52 -16.68 10.53
N GLY A 53 -7.21 -16.52 10.71
CA GLY A 53 -6.60 -15.77 11.81
C GLY A 53 -6.94 -14.28 11.76
N PRO A 54 -7.25 -13.64 12.90
CA PRO A 54 -7.63 -12.23 12.95
C PRO A 54 -6.41 -11.31 12.85
N LEU A 55 -6.62 -10.13 12.28
CA LEU A 55 -5.72 -8.99 12.23
C LEU A 55 -6.47 -7.74 12.69
N LEU A 56 -5.89 -7.01 13.64
CA LEU A 56 -6.35 -5.68 14.05
C LEU A 56 -5.24 -4.67 13.75
N LEU A 57 -5.53 -3.67 12.93
CA LEU A 57 -4.54 -2.68 12.48
C LEU A 57 -5.01 -1.26 12.80
N GLY A 58 -4.24 -0.56 13.63
CA GLY A 58 -4.49 0.84 14.02
C GLY A 58 -3.50 1.81 13.38
N PHE A 59 -3.97 2.96 12.89
CA PHE A 59 -3.12 4.01 12.32
C PHE A 59 -3.81 5.38 12.34
N HIS A 60 -3.02 6.45 12.11
CA HIS A 60 -3.55 7.80 11.92
C HIS A 60 -3.98 8.04 10.47
N VAL A 61 -5.15 8.65 10.30
CA VAL A 61 -5.78 8.93 9.01
C VAL A 61 -5.22 10.20 8.39
N GLY A 62 -5.10 10.21 7.07
CA GLY A 62 -4.71 11.38 6.28
C GLY A 62 -3.99 10.99 4.99
N ASN A 63 -3.56 11.99 4.23
CA ASN A 63 -2.84 11.78 2.95
C ASN A 63 -1.39 12.25 2.99
N GLU A 64 -0.94 12.77 4.15
CA GLU A 64 0.36 13.39 4.29
C GLU A 64 1.48 12.37 4.45
N SER A 65 2.64 12.74 3.92
CA SER A 65 3.92 12.13 4.24
C SER A 65 4.82 13.22 4.80
N ARG A 66 5.39 13.01 5.98
CA ARG A 66 6.26 14.00 6.62
C ARG A 66 7.45 13.33 7.29
N LEU A 67 8.56 14.05 7.36
CA LEU A 67 9.69 13.64 8.18
C LEU A 67 9.48 14.08 9.62
N LYS A 68 9.41 13.13 10.55
CA LYS A 68 9.36 13.41 11.98
C LYS A 68 10.79 13.51 12.52
N THR A 69 11.17 14.73 12.89
CA THR A 69 12.54 15.07 13.33
C THR A 69 12.72 15.04 14.84
N GLN A 70 11.62 14.99 15.62
CA GLN A 70 11.65 14.91 17.07
C GLN A 70 10.59 13.95 17.61
N GLY A 71 10.98 13.15 18.60
CA GLY A 71 10.16 12.19 19.33
C GLY A 71 9.64 12.73 20.65
N TYR A 72 9.12 11.83 21.49
CA TYR A 72 8.70 12.19 22.84
C TYR A 72 9.87 12.76 23.65
N GLY A 73 9.63 13.80 24.44
CA GLY A 73 10.68 14.48 25.21
C GLY A 73 11.69 15.25 24.37
N GLY A 74 11.41 15.52 23.09
CA GLY A 74 12.28 16.32 22.21
C GLY A 74 13.48 15.56 21.63
N HIS A 75 13.56 14.24 21.81
CA HIS A 75 14.66 13.43 21.29
C HIS A 75 14.74 13.51 19.76
N PRO A 76 15.93 13.76 19.17
CA PRO A 76 16.10 13.76 17.72
C PRO A 76 15.67 12.44 17.08
N MET A 77 14.99 12.53 15.94
CA MET A 77 14.55 11.39 15.13
C MET A 77 14.73 11.68 13.65
N ASN A 78 14.70 10.63 12.84
CA ASN A 78 14.69 10.72 11.38
C ASN A 78 13.72 9.68 10.82
N VAL A 79 12.42 9.87 11.08
CA VAL A 79 11.38 8.88 10.78
C VAL A 79 10.39 9.43 9.77
N PRO A 80 10.34 8.89 8.54
CA PRO A 80 9.26 9.16 7.60
C PRO A 80 7.94 8.62 8.15
N VAL A 81 6.97 9.50 8.37
CA VAL A 81 5.62 9.17 8.82
C VAL A 81 4.67 9.39 7.67
N HIS A 82 3.86 8.38 7.42
CA HIS A 82 2.93 8.35 6.31
C HIS A 82 1.53 8.07 6.84
N ARG A 83 0.61 8.99 6.60
CA ARG A 83 -0.81 8.81 6.88
C ARG A 83 -1.49 8.17 5.68
N ARG A 84 -2.57 7.42 5.94
CA ARG A 84 -3.31 6.70 4.91
C ARG A 84 -4.81 6.83 5.14
N GLN A 85 -5.60 6.74 4.08
CA GLN A 85 -7.05 6.63 4.17
C GLN A 85 -7.45 5.20 4.58
N PRO A 86 -8.49 5.02 5.40
CA PRO A 86 -8.99 3.69 5.78
C PRO A 86 -9.29 2.80 4.58
N ASP A 87 -9.95 3.36 3.56
CA ASP A 87 -10.34 2.61 2.36
C ASP A 87 -9.14 2.15 1.55
N GLN A 88 -8.08 2.96 1.52
CA GLN A 88 -6.83 2.59 0.85
C GLN A 88 -6.16 1.40 1.56
N VAL A 89 -6.06 1.44 2.89
CA VAL A 89 -5.47 0.33 3.66
C VAL A 89 -6.35 -0.92 3.57
N ALA A 90 -7.68 -0.75 3.57
CA ALA A 90 -8.61 -1.86 3.39
C ALA A 90 -8.46 -2.50 2.00
N GLY A 91 -8.26 -1.71 0.94
CA GLY A 91 -7.94 -2.20 -0.39
C GLY A 91 -6.68 -3.08 -0.39
N TRP A 92 -5.58 -2.57 0.16
CA TRP A 92 -4.32 -3.32 0.24
C TRP A 92 -4.43 -4.61 1.06
N LEU A 93 -5.20 -4.60 2.15
CA LEU A 93 -5.48 -5.82 2.91
C LEU A 93 -6.23 -6.85 2.07
N ARG A 94 -7.23 -6.43 1.30
CA ARG A 94 -7.96 -7.32 0.39
C ARG A 94 -7.04 -7.91 -0.68
N ASP A 95 -6.22 -7.08 -1.31
CA ASP A 95 -5.23 -7.52 -2.30
C ASP A 95 -4.21 -8.50 -1.69
N ALA A 96 -3.89 -8.34 -0.41
CA ALA A 96 -3.00 -9.22 0.34
C ALA A 96 -3.67 -10.51 0.85
N GLY A 97 -4.92 -10.80 0.47
CA GLY A 97 -5.61 -12.04 0.86
C GLY A 97 -6.22 -11.99 2.26
N PHE A 98 -6.75 -10.83 2.65
CA PHE A 98 -7.57 -10.66 3.85
C PHE A 98 -9.01 -10.30 3.50
N THR A 99 -9.95 -10.78 4.32
CA THR A 99 -11.31 -10.27 4.36
C THR A 99 -11.37 -9.18 5.41
N VAL A 100 -11.62 -7.93 5.00
CA VAL A 100 -11.86 -6.81 5.94
C VAL A 100 -13.30 -6.92 6.42
N GLU A 101 -13.48 -7.12 7.72
CA GLU A 101 -14.80 -7.32 8.36
C GLU A 101 -15.36 -6.02 8.91
N ALA A 102 -14.49 -5.11 9.39
CA ALA A 102 -14.90 -3.81 9.90
C ALA A 102 -13.80 -2.76 9.75
N HIS A 103 -14.23 -1.50 9.67
CA HIS A 103 -13.40 -0.32 9.86
C HIS A 103 -14.07 0.62 10.85
N LEU A 104 -13.29 1.19 11.75
CA LEU A 104 -13.75 2.15 12.76
C LEU A 104 -12.87 3.39 12.69
N LEU A 105 -13.50 4.56 12.57
CA LEU A 105 -12.81 5.83 12.82
C LEU A 105 -12.77 6.10 14.31
N VAL A 106 -11.62 6.57 14.79
CA VAL A 106 -11.38 6.95 16.17
C VAL A 106 -11.19 8.46 16.19
N ASP A 107 -11.98 9.15 17.00
CA ASP A 107 -11.97 10.61 17.12
C ASP A 107 -11.99 11.33 15.75
N PRO A 108 -13.05 11.13 14.94
CA PRO A 108 -13.10 11.62 13.56
C PRO A 108 -13.01 13.15 13.43
N ASP A 109 -13.37 13.87 14.48
CA ASP A 109 -13.39 15.34 14.52
C ASP A 109 -12.07 15.94 15.04
N GLU A 110 -11.13 15.11 15.50
CA GLU A 110 -9.82 15.57 15.95
C GLU A 110 -8.91 15.95 14.77
N SER A 111 -7.91 16.79 15.05
CA SER A 111 -6.95 17.24 14.02
C SER A 111 -6.16 16.10 13.36
N VAL A 112 -6.05 14.96 14.05
CA VAL A 112 -5.41 13.75 13.55
C VAL A 112 -6.27 12.53 13.91
N PRO A 113 -7.31 12.24 13.12
CA PRO A 113 -8.17 11.09 13.40
C PRO A 113 -7.39 9.77 13.35
N GLY A 114 -7.85 8.81 14.13
CA GLY A 114 -7.39 7.42 14.06
C GLY A 114 -8.31 6.56 13.19
N ALA A 115 -7.80 5.41 12.75
CA ALA A 115 -8.60 4.35 12.19
C ALA A 115 -8.12 2.99 12.71
N VAL A 116 -9.07 2.09 12.90
CA VAL A 116 -8.85 0.69 13.24
C VAL A 116 -9.55 -0.17 12.20
N LEU A 117 -8.80 -1.07 11.57
CA LEU A 117 -9.35 -2.08 10.66
C LEU A 117 -9.28 -3.45 11.33
N PHE A 118 -10.39 -4.18 11.27
CA PHE A 118 -10.46 -5.58 11.66
C PHE A 118 -10.62 -6.45 10.42
N ALA A 119 -9.74 -7.44 10.28
CA ALA A 119 -9.69 -8.32 9.12
C ALA A 119 -9.35 -9.76 9.52
N ARG A 120 -9.62 -10.71 8.63
CA ARG A 120 -9.18 -12.10 8.75
C ARG A 120 -8.38 -12.55 7.56
N ARG A 121 -7.34 -13.33 7.81
CA ARG A 121 -6.60 -14.00 6.75
C ARG A 121 -7.55 -14.95 6.01
N GLN A 122 -7.68 -14.80 4.70
CA GLN A 122 -8.42 -15.76 3.86
C GLN A 122 -7.71 -17.11 3.88
N SER A 123 -8.44 -18.18 3.54
CA SER A 123 -7.90 -19.54 3.51
C SER A 123 -6.64 -19.67 2.65
#